data_AF-A0A9E5LBJ3-F1
#
_entry.id   AF-A0A9E5LBJ3-F1
#
_cell.length_a   1.000
_cell.length_b   1.000
_cell.length_c   1.000
_cell.angle_alpha   90.00
_cell.angle_beta   90.00
_cell.angle_gamma   90.00
#
_symmetry.space_group_name_H-M   'P 1'
#
loop_
_entity.id
_entity.type
_entity.pdbx_description
1 polymer ?
#
loop_
_entity_poly.entity_id
_entity_poly.type
_entity_poly.pdbx_seq_one_letter_code
_entity_poly.pdbx_strand_id
1 'polypeptide(L)'
;MLIAKELLEAFRDSFVNLDSEPLEAVTTPKSTITFTSTGETLNQSEMLDWAKSGACYQLQDFVILKDSEDCIAGTHSAIGMYMHGRSKSDEEKYLGFAKLNKNGDESDRPLAHG
;
A
#
# COMPACT_ATOMS: atom_id res chain seq x y z
N MET A 1 1.23 8.58 18.46
CA MET A 1 2.33 8.05 17.62
C MET A 1 1.77 6.81 16.96
N LEU A 2 1.53 6.85 15.65
CA LEU A 2 1.09 5.67 14.90
C LEU A 2 2.25 4.67 14.88
N ILE A 3 2.09 3.51 15.50
CA ILE A 3 3.12 2.46 15.47
C ILE A 3 2.95 1.65 14.19
N ALA A 4 4.04 1.17 13.60
CA ALA A 4 4.00 0.46 12.31
C ALA A 4 3.00 -0.70 12.26
N LYS A 5 2.72 -1.33 13.41
CA LYS A 5 1.71 -2.37 13.53
C LYS A 5 0.29 -1.89 13.21
N GLU A 6 -0.14 -0.74 13.76
CA GLU A 6 -1.49 -0.19 13.53
C GLU A 6 -1.72 0.15 12.06
N LEU A 7 -0.69 0.69 11.40
CA LEU A 7 -0.73 0.95 9.97
C LEU A 7 -0.96 -0.34 9.17
N LEU A 8 -0.19 -1.38 9.47
CA LEU A 8 -0.27 -2.64 8.72
C LEU A 8 -1.57 -3.38 8.97
N GLU A 9 -2.12 -3.30 10.19
CA GLU A 9 -3.45 -3.79 10.53
C GLU A 9 -4.52 -3.05 9.72
N ALA A 10 -4.44 -1.72 9.63
CA ALA A 10 -5.32 -0.93 8.79
C ALA A 10 -5.22 -1.29 7.30
N PHE A 11 -4.00 -1.48 6.76
CA PHE A 11 -3.81 -2.01 5.40
C PHE A 11 -4.54 -3.34 5.26
N ARG A 12 -4.22 -4.32 6.10
CA ARG A 12 -4.83 -5.66 6.04
C ARG A 12 -6.36 -5.59 6.07
N ASP A 13 -6.92 -4.89 7.04
CA ASP A 13 -8.37 -4.79 7.20
C ASP A 13 -9.01 -4.09 6.01
N SER A 14 -8.32 -3.10 5.44
CA SER A 14 -8.80 -2.41 4.26
C SER A 14 -8.86 -3.29 3.00
N PHE A 15 -7.80 -4.05 2.72
CA PHE A 15 -7.76 -4.94 1.56
C PHE A 15 -8.66 -6.17 1.72
N VAL A 16 -8.77 -6.72 2.94
CA VAL A 16 -9.63 -7.89 3.21
C VAL A 16 -11.11 -7.52 3.14
N ASN A 17 -11.49 -6.36 3.68
CA ASN A 17 -12.90 -5.94 3.74
C ASN A 17 -13.34 -5.09 2.53
N LEU A 18 -12.42 -4.79 1.60
CA LEU A 18 -12.65 -3.87 0.48
C LEU A 18 -13.13 -2.50 0.94
N ASP A 19 -12.57 -2.03 2.06
CA ASP A 19 -12.99 -0.84 2.78
C ASP A 19 -11.78 0.07 3.02
N SER A 20 -11.84 1.33 2.61
CA SER A 20 -10.71 2.24 2.82
C SER A 20 -10.72 2.92 4.17
N GLU A 21 -11.80 2.85 4.96
CA GLU A 21 -11.94 3.58 6.22
C GLU A 21 -10.78 3.31 7.21
N PRO A 22 -10.36 2.05 7.45
CA PRO A 22 -9.22 1.78 8.33
C PRO A 22 -7.95 2.47 7.86
N LEU A 23 -7.66 2.42 6.56
CA LEU A 23 -6.47 3.00 5.95
C LEU A 23 -6.52 4.54 5.90
N GLU A 24 -7.70 5.12 5.71
CA GLU A 24 -7.92 6.57 5.73
C GLU A 24 -7.68 7.14 7.14
N ALA A 25 -8.09 6.42 8.19
CA ALA A 25 -7.92 6.85 9.58
C ALA A 25 -6.45 6.97 10.02
N VAL A 26 -5.54 6.23 9.37
CA VAL A 26 -4.12 6.14 9.75
C VAL A 26 -3.17 6.82 8.75
N THR A 27 -3.70 7.35 7.65
CA THR A 27 -2.93 8.06 6.63
C THR A 27 -3.37 9.52 6.51
N THR A 28 -2.54 10.34 5.86
CA THR A 28 -2.87 11.76 5.61
C THR A 28 -2.92 12.01 4.10
N PRO A 29 -3.51 13.13 3.64
CA PRO A 29 -3.50 13.51 2.22
C PRO A 29 -2.11 13.63 1.60
N LYS A 30 -1.07 13.74 2.42
CA LYS A 30 0.32 13.76 1.95
C LYS A 30 0.92 12.36 1.86
N SER A 31 0.32 11.36 2.47
CA SER A 31 0.90 10.03 2.54
C SER A 31 1.05 9.40 1.16
N THR A 32 2.17 8.72 0.95
CA THR A 32 2.47 7.99 -0.28
C THR A 32 2.97 6.59 0.05
N ILE A 33 2.66 5.62 -0.81
CA ILE A 33 3.22 4.28 -0.78
C ILE A 33 4.05 4.05 -2.03
N THR A 34 5.29 3.62 -1.86
CA THR A 34 6.19 3.27 -2.97
C THR A 34 6.46 1.77 -2.95
N PHE A 35 6.21 1.11 -4.09
CA PHE A 35 6.52 -0.29 -4.32
C PHE A 35 7.94 -0.40 -4.88
N THR A 36 8.87 -1.02 -4.15
CA THR A 36 10.27 -1.04 -4.60
C THR A 36 10.52 -1.98 -5.78
N SER A 37 9.61 -2.93 -6.04
CA SER A 37 9.71 -3.87 -7.16
C SER A 37 9.47 -3.20 -8.51
N THR A 38 8.58 -2.19 -8.55
CA THR A 38 8.20 -1.47 -9.77
C THR A 38 8.71 -0.02 -9.79
N GLY A 39 9.05 0.54 -8.63
CA GLY A 39 9.32 1.96 -8.45
C GLY A 39 8.05 2.82 -8.49
N GLU A 40 6.87 2.20 -8.61
CA GLU A 40 5.60 2.92 -8.65
C GLU A 40 5.27 3.50 -7.28
N THR A 41 4.82 4.76 -7.28
CA THR A 41 4.40 5.47 -6.07
C THR A 41 2.95 5.88 -6.21
N LEU A 42 2.11 5.39 -5.30
CA LEU A 42 0.71 5.81 -5.20
C LEU A 42 0.58 6.92 -4.16
N ASN A 43 -0.24 7.92 -4.48
CA ASN A 43 -0.70 8.91 -3.52
C ASN A 43 -1.83 8.34 -2.63
N GLN A 44 -2.22 9.08 -1.58
CA GLN A 44 -3.24 8.61 -0.65
C GLN A 44 -4.54 8.19 -1.36
N SER A 45 -5.07 9.02 -2.28
CA SER A 45 -6.33 8.70 -2.96
C SER A 45 -6.22 7.42 -3.79
N GLU A 46 -5.13 7.27 -4.56
CA GLU A 46 -4.88 6.08 -5.39
C GLU A 46 -4.75 4.82 -4.52
N MET A 47 -4.12 4.94 -3.36
CA MET A 47 -4.00 3.85 -2.40
C MET A 47 -5.33 3.47 -1.76
N LEU A 48 -6.21 4.45 -1.44
CA LEU A 48 -7.55 4.19 -0.91
C LEU A 48 -8.47 3.54 -1.97
N ASP A 49 -8.35 3.97 -3.23
CA ASP A 49 -9.06 3.34 -4.35
C ASP A 49 -8.54 1.91 -4.59
N TRP A 50 -7.23 1.70 -4.48
CA TRP A 50 -6.63 0.37 -4.58
C TRP A 50 -7.15 -0.57 -3.48
N ALA A 51 -7.30 -0.09 -2.25
CA ALA A 51 -7.90 -0.86 -1.15
C ALA A 51 -9.33 -1.34 -1.44
N LYS A 52 -10.11 -0.53 -2.15
CA LYS A 52 -11.50 -0.86 -2.55
C LYS A 52 -11.58 -1.70 -3.83
N SER A 53 -10.52 -1.76 -4.62
CA SER A 53 -10.54 -2.35 -5.96
C SER A 53 -10.77 -3.87 -5.98
N GLY A 54 -10.42 -4.55 -4.89
CA GLY A 54 -10.39 -6.02 -4.83
C GLY A 54 -9.28 -6.67 -5.64
N ALA A 55 -8.33 -5.88 -6.19
CA ALA A 55 -7.15 -6.38 -6.85
C ALA A 55 -6.20 -7.10 -5.87
N CYS A 56 -6.21 -6.68 -4.61
CA CYS A 56 -5.53 -7.35 -3.50
C CYS A 56 -6.58 -7.67 -2.43
N TYR A 57 -6.74 -8.94 -2.08
CA TYR A 57 -7.75 -9.39 -1.10
C TYR A 57 -7.14 -10.14 0.09
N GLN A 58 -5.83 -10.34 0.08
CA GLN A 58 -5.11 -10.90 1.23
C GLN A 58 -3.75 -10.23 1.39
N LEU A 59 -3.43 -9.85 2.62
CA LEU A 59 -2.13 -9.29 3.01
C LEU A 59 -1.70 -10.01 4.30
N GLN A 60 -0.61 -10.79 4.21
CA GLN A 60 -0.06 -11.66 5.26
C GLN A 60 1.44 -11.45 5.43
N ASP A 61 2.01 -11.99 6.52
CA ASP A 61 3.45 -12.06 6.80
C ASP A 61 4.18 -10.72 6.72
N PHE A 62 3.80 -9.81 7.62
CA PHE A 62 4.45 -8.51 7.70
C PHE A 62 5.75 -8.56 8.49
N VAL A 63 6.84 -8.16 7.86
CA VAL A 63 8.11 -7.90 8.55
C VAL A 63 8.41 -6.41 8.45
N ILE A 64 8.32 -5.71 9.58
CA ILE A 64 8.73 -4.32 9.66
C ILE A 64 10.26 -4.27 9.62
N LEU A 65 10.80 -3.63 8.58
CA LEU A 65 12.24 -3.43 8.42
C LEU A 65 12.69 -2.08 8.99
N LYS A 66 11.79 -1.08 8.95
CA LYS A 66 12.04 0.25 9.49
C LYS A 66 10.73 0.86 9.98
N ASP A 67 10.75 1.37 11.20
CA ASP A 67 9.70 2.24 11.76
C ASP A 67 10.37 3.51 12.27
N SER A 68 10.09 4.63 11.63
CA SER A 68 10.56 5.95 12.05
C SER A 68 9.41 6.95 12.04
N GLU A 69 9.67 8.14 12.57
CA GLU A 69 8.69 9.22 12.61
C GLU A 69 8.17 9.58 11.21
N ASP A 70 9.05 9.56 10.19
CA ASP A 70 8.71 9.94 8.82
C ASP A 70 8.21 8.80 7.93
N CYS A 71 8.69 7.57 8.16
CA CYS A 71 8.45 6.46 7.23
C CYS A 71 8.30 5.12 7.94
N ILE A 72 7.50 4.24 7.33
CA ILE A 72 7.42 2.83 7.70
C ILE A 72 7.77 2.02 6.46
N ALA A 73 8.74 1.12 6.56
CA ALA A 73 9.11 0.22 5.49
C ALA A 73 9.04 -1.23 5.98
N GLY A 74 8.48 -2.10 5.15
CA GLY A 74 8.33 -3.50 5.49
C GLY A 74 8.11 -4.40 4.29
N THR A 75 8.22 -5.70 4.55
CA THR A 75 7.84 -6.74 3.61
C THR A 75 6.41 -7.19 3.89
N HIS A 76 5.70 -7.60 2.84
CA HIS A 76 4.42 -8.27 2.98
C HIS A 76 4.25 -9.33 1.90
N SER A 77 3.52 -10.39 2.23
CA SER A 77 2.97 -11.33 1.27
C SER A 77 1.55 -10.89 0.92
N ALA A 78 1.31 -10.45 -0.31
CA ALA A 78 -0.02 -10.17 -0.82
C ALA A 78 -0.52 -11.33 -1.68
N ILE A 79 -1.82 -11.59 -1.64
CA ILE A 79 -2.50 -12.42 -2.62
C ILE A 79 -3.52 -11.53 -3.33
N GLY A 80 -3.41 -11.51 -4.64
CA GLY A 80 -4.25 -10.67 -5.49
C GLY A 80 -4.60 -11.35 -6.79
N MET A 81 -5.55 -10.73 -7.48
CA MET A 81 -5.90 -11.05 -8.85
C MET A 81 -5.76 -9.79 -9.67
N TYR A 82 -4.96 -9.85 -10.72
CA TYR A 82 -4.96 -8.79 -11.72
C TYR A 82 -6.27 -8.86 -12.50
N MET A 83 -7.05 -7.78 -12.49
CA MET A 83 -8.28 -7.68 -13.26
C MET A 83 -7.95 -7.01 -14.60
N HIS A 84 -7.80 -7.80 -15.67
CA HIS A 84 -7.68 -7.26 -17.03
C HIS A 84 -9.03 -7.34 -17.75
N GLY A 85 -9.83 -6.27 -17.64
CA GLY A 85 -11.18 -6.23 -18.22
C GLY A 85 -12.16 -7.16 -17.50
N ARG A 86 -12.77 -8.12 -18.21
CA ARG A 86 -13.69 -9.13 -17.62
C ARG A 86 -12.99 -10.43 -17.22
N SER A 87 -11.68 -10.55 -17.47
CA SER A 87 -10.91 -11.75 -17.16
C SER A 87 -10.21 -11.59 -15.81
N LYS A 88 -10.44 -12.54 -14.92
CA LYS A 88 -9.64 -12.73 -13.70
C LYS A 88 -8.40 -13.51 -14.08
N SER A 89 -7.22 -12.98 -13.77
CA SER A 89 -6.00 -13.78 -13.77
C SER A 89 -6.07 -14.86 -12.70
N ASP A 90 -5.22 -15.87 -12.80
CA ASP A 90 -4.96 -16.81 -11.71
C ASP A 90 -4.53 -16.06 -10.44
N GLU A 91 -4.78 -16.67 -9.29
CA GLU A 91 -4.32 -16.15 -8.00
C GLU A 91 -2.79 -16.02 -8.00
N GLU A 92 -2.30 -14.80 -7.83
CA GLU A 92 -0.86 -14.53 -7.76
C GLU A 92 -0.47 -14.16 -6.32
N LYS A 93 0.59 -14.80 -5.86
CA LYS A 93 1.25 -14.47 -4.58
C LYS A 93 2.39 -13.52 -4.85
N TYR A 94 2.31 -12.33 -4.29
CA TYR A 94 3.33 -11.30 -4.42
C TYR A 94 4.06 -11.13 -3.10
N LEU A 95 5.39 -11.23 -3.12
CA LEU A 95 6.22 -10.76 -2.01
C LEU A 95 6.62 -9.31 -2.33
N GLY A 96 6.01 -8.37 -1.63
CA GLY A 96 6.19 -6.94 -1.84
C GLY A 96 7.07 -6.31 -0.76
N PHE A 97 7.95 -5.41 -1.18
CA PHE A 97 8.58 -4.43 -0.29
C PHE A 97 7.90 -3.10 -0.54
N ALA A 98 7.34 -2.51 0.52
CA ALA A 98 6.68 -1.23 0.45
C ALA A 98 7.27 -0.25 1.47
N LYS A 99 7.39 1.02 1.06
CA LYS A 99 7.73 2.14 1.92
C LYS A 99 6.54 3.09 1.94
N LEU A 100 5.93 3.27 3.11
CA LEU A 100 4.96 4.32 3.35
C LEU A 100 5.67 5.55 3.91
N ASN A 101 5.50 6.69 3.23
CA ASN A 101 5.91 7.99 3.74
C ASN A 101 4.71 8.70 4.35
N LYS A 102 4.79 9.06 5.64
CA LYS A 102 3.68 9.68 6.38
C LYS A 102 3.43 11.12 5.94
N ASN A 103 4.51 11.87 5.66
CA ASN A 103 4.49 13.28 5.28
C ASN A 103 4.55 13.53 3.77
N GLY A 104 4.53 12.46 2.97
CA GLY A 104 4.80 12.50 1.54
C GLY A 104 6.28 12.59 1.23
N ASP A 105 6.68 11.94 0.15
CA ASP A 105 8.02 12.01 -0.42
C ASP A 105 7.85 12.46 -1.88
N GLU A 106 7.81 13.77 -2.11
CA GLU A 106 7.76 14.33 -3.47
C GLU A 106 9.05 14.07 -4.25
N SER A 107 10.13 13.67 -3.56
CA SER A 107 11.44 13.38 -4.15
C SER A 107 11.45 12.14 -5.05
N ASP A 108 10.51 11.20 -4.84
CA ASP A 108 10.41 9.94 -5.59
C ASP A 108 9.40 9.99 -6.75
N ARG A 109 8.70 11.12 -6.96
CA ARG A 109 7.88 11.29 -8.16
C ARG A 109 8.83 11.55 -9.33
N PRO A 110 8.85 10.71 -10.39
CA PRO A 110 9.62 11.04 -11.58
C PRO A 110 9.16 12.40 -12.07
N LEU A 111 10.11 13.32 -12.29
CA LEU A 111 9.85 14.64 -12.85
C LEU A 111 8.99 14.44 -14.10
N ALA A 112 7.73 14.85 -14.05
CA ALA A 112 6.90 14.91 -15.23
C ALA A 112 7.60 15.89 -16.18
N HIS A 113 8.23 15.36 -17.22
CA HIS A 113 8.75 16.16 -18.32
C HIS A 113 7.54 16.79 -19.03
N GLY A 114 7.33 18.07 -18.77
CA GLY A 114 6.47 18.98 -19.53
C GLY A 114 7.26 20.23 -19.88
#